data_AF-A0A835UJE8-F1
#
_entry.id   AF-A0A835UJE8-F1
#
_cell.length_a   1.000
_cell.length_b   1.000
_cell.length_c   1.000
_cell.angle_alpha   90.00
_cell.angle_beta   90.00
_cell.angle_gamma   90.00
#
_symmetry.space_group_name_H-M   'P 1'
#
loop_
_entity.id
_entity.type
_entity.pdbx_description
1 polymer ?
#
loop_
_entity_poly.entity_id
_entity_poly.type
_entity_poly.pdbx_seq_one_letter_code
_entity_poly.pdbx_strand_id
1 'polypeptide(L)'
;MHVVKGDLEEALEQFEDLINEDPRDFRPHLCQGIIYSLLDKKKEANEQFEIYHSLIPDEFPQRDFIDEVILSAKTEAHQLRKEIQLEDN
;
A
#
# COMPACT_ATOMS: atom_id res chain seq x y z
N MET A 1 3.52 9.05 -18.24
CA MET A 1 3.02 8.26 -17.09
C MET A 1 1.93 9.03 -16.30
N HIS A 2 1.04 9.78 -16.97
CA HIS A 2 -0.01 10.56 -16.29
C HIS A 2 -1.31 9.78 -16.10
N VAL A 3 -1.66 8.91 -17.06
CA VAL A 3 -2.88 8.08 -17.02
C VAL A 3 -2.87 7.17 -15.79
N VAL A 4 -1.79 6.40 -15.62
CA VAL A 4 -1.63 5.49 -14.46
C VAL A 4 -1.75 6.21 -13.12
N LYS A 5 -1.25 7.44 -12.99
CA LYS A 5 -1.37 8.20 -11.74
C LYS A 5 -2.82 8.61 -11.46
N GLY A 6 -3.56 9.04 -12.48
CA GLY A 6 -4.98 9.36 -12.37
C GLY A 6 -5.81 8.14 -11.97
N ASP A 7 -5.54 6.99 -12.59
CA ASP A 7 -6.22 5.74 -12.28
C ASP A 7 -5.97 5.28 -10.83
N LEU A 8 -4.76 5.52 -10.31
CA LEU A 8 -4.40 5.23 -8.91
C LEU A 8 -5.11 6.18 -7.93
N GLU A 9 -5.27 7.46 -8.27
CA GLU A 9 -6.00 8.42 -7.43
C GLU A 9 -7.50 8.10 -7.38
N GLU A 10 -8.11 7.73 -8.52
CA GLU A 10 -9.51 7.27 -8.57
C GLU A 10 -9.70 5.95 -7.80
N ALA A 11 -8.72 5.04 -7.84
CA ALA A 11 -8.76 3.82 -7.04
C ALA A 11 -8.74 4.12 -5.54
N LEU A 12 -7.98 5.12 -5.08
CA LEU A 12 -7.97 5.53 -3.67
C LEU A 12 -9.35 5.99 -3.20
N GLU A 13 -10.08 6.76 -4.01
CA GLU A 13 -11.44 7.21 -3.72
C GLU A 13 -12.41 6.02 -3.59
N GLN A 14 -12.35 5.07 -4.53
CA GLN A 14 -13.17 3.86 -4.47
C GLN A 14 -12.89 3.01 -3.22
N PHE A 15 -11.62 2.88 -2.82
CA PHE A 15 -11.29 2.16 -1.59
C PHE A 15 -11.73 2.93 -0.33
N GLU A 16 -11.76 4.26 -0.36
CA GLU A 16 -12.29 5.06 0.74
C GLU A 16 -13.79 4.82 0.93
N ASP A 17 -14.55 4.75 -0.17
CA ASP A 17 -15.97 4.39 -0.11
C ASP A 17 -16.18 3.00 0.50
N LEU A 18 -15.36 2.01 0.12
CA LEU A 18 -15.40 0.68 0.73
C LEU A 18 -15.07 0.68 2.22
N ILE A 19 -14.13 1.51 2.66
CA ILE A 19 -13.82 1.70 4.10
C ILE A 19 -15.01 2.32 4.82
N ASN A 20 -15.69 3.28 4.21
CA ASN A 20 -16.88 3.91 4.79
C ASN A 20 -18.05 2.92 4.92
N GLU A 21 -18.16 1.95 4.01
CA GLU A 21 -19.16 0.88 4.04
C GLU A 21 -18.83 -0.19 5.09
N ASP A 22 -17.59 -0.68 5.13
CA ASP A 22 -17.11 -1.65 6.12
C ASP A 22 -15.71 -1.28 6.66
N PRO A 23 -15.65 -0.50 7.76
CA PRO A 23 -14.38 -0.10 8.36
C PRO A 23 -13.57 -1.25 8.96
N ARG A 24 -14.13 -2.47 9.02
CA ARG A 24 -13.44 -3.66 9.53
C ARG A 24 -12.88 -4.53 8.41
N ASP A 25 -13.20 -4.22 7.16
CA ASP A 25 -12.59 -4.89 6.02
C ASP A 25 -11.12 -4.46 5.90
N PHE A 26 -10.20 -5.40 6.11
CA PHE A 26 -8.77 -5.12 5.99
C PHE A 26 -8.30 -4.93 4.54
N ARG A 27 -9.08 -5.38 3.55
CA ARG A 27 -8.65 -5.42 2.14
C ARG A 27 -8.51 -4.03 1.51
N PRO A 28 -9.45 -3.08 1.70
CA PRO A 28 -9.26 -1.71 1.22
C PRO A 28 -8.01 -1.04 1.79
N HIS A 29 -7.71 -1.24 3.09
CA HIS A 29 -6.49 -0.74 3.72
C HIS A 29 -5.22 -1.33 3.09
N LEU A 30 -5.19 -2.64 2.84
CA LEU A 30 -4.09 -3.28 2.10
C LEU A 30 -3.89 -2.65 0.72
N CYS A 31 -4.98 -2.49 -0.05
CA CYS A 31 -4.95 -1.94 -1.39
C CYS A 31 -4.50 -0.47 -1.41
N GLN A 32 -5.03 0.36 -0.51
CA GLN A 32 -4.58 1.75 -0.35
C GLN A 32 -3.09 1.81 0.03
N GLY A 33 -2.60 0.94 0.91
CA GLY A 33 -1.17 0.86 1.26
C GLY A 33 -0.26 0.57 0.06
N ILE A 34 -0.68 -0.35 -0.81
CA ILE A 34 0.03 -0.66 -2.07
C ILE A 34 0.01 0.56 -3.01
N ILE A 35 -1.16 1.17 -3.22
CA ILE A 35 -1.30 2.34 -4.09
C ILE A 35 -0.46 3.52 -3.59
N TYR A 36 -0.49 3.81 -2.29
CA TYR A 36 0.36 4.84 -1.69
C TYR A 36 1.85 4.52 -1.85
N SER A 37 2.25 3.25 -1.78
CA SER A 37 3.64 2.85 -2.06
C SER A 37 4.03 3.13 -3.52
N LEU A 38 3.13 2.85 -4.47
CA LEU A 38 3.34 3.15 -5.90
C LEU A 38 3.40 4.66 -6.20
N LEU A 39 2.71 5.48 -5.40
CA LEU A 39 2.71 6.94 -5.49
C LEU A 39 3.86 7.60 -4.70
N ASP A 40 4.80 6.84 -4.14
CA ASP A 40 5.88 7.27 -3.24
C ASP A 40 5.39 8.02 -1.96
N LYS A 41 4.14 7.79 -1.57
CA LYS A 41 3.50 8.31 -0.36
C LYS A 41 3.75 7.36 0.82
N LYS A 42 5.01 7.27 1.24
CA LYS A 42 5.48 6.27 2.22
C LYS A 42 4.80 6.36 3.58
N LYS A 43 4.44 7.56 4.02
CA LYS A 43 3.79 7.77 5.32
C LYS A 43 2.38 7.18 5.30
N GLU A 44 1.60 7.59 4.31
CA GLU A 44 0.23 7.12 4.09
C GLU A 44 0.20 5.62 3.84
N ALA A 45 1.16 5.08 3.09
CA ALA A 45 1.30 3.64 2.89
C ALA A 45 1.47 2.89 4.22
N ASN A 46 2.37 3.37 5.10
CA ASN A 46 2.60 2.73 6.39
C ASN A 46 1.37 2.80 7.30
N GLU A 47 0.68 3.94 7.36
CA GLU A 47 -0.55 4.10 8.14
C GLU A 47 -1.59 3.05 7.70
N GLN A 48 -1.77 2.85 6.38
CA GLN A 48 -2.71 1.86 5.87
C GLN A 48 -2.29 0.42 6.15
N PHE A 49 -1.00 0.10 6.07
CA PHE A 49 -0.50 -1.23 6.43
C PHE A 49 -0.64 -1.53 7.93
N GLU A 50 -0.49 -0.52 8.81
CA GLU A 50 -0.73 -0.67 10.25
C GLU A 50 -2.21 -1.00 10.53
N ILE A 51 -3.13 -0.31 9.85
CA ILE A 51 -4.57 -0.60 9.97
C ILE A 51 -4.87 -2.01 9.46
N TYR A 52 -4.36 -2.39 8.29
CA TYR A 52 -4.48 -3.74 7.75
C TYR A 52 -4.04 -4.81 8.78
N HIS A 53 -2.85 -4.65 9.37
CA HIS A 53 -2.34 -5.61 10.37
C HIS A 53 -3.21 -5.68 11.63
N SER A 54 -3.91 -4.60 11.99
CA SER A 54 -4.82 -4.57 13.14
C SER A 54 -6.17 -5.25 12.87
N LEU A 55 -6.55 -5.40 11.60
CA LEU A 55 -7.86 -5.90 11.18
C LEU A 55 -7.82 -7.33 10.63
N ILE A 56 -6.69 -7.75 10.03
CA ILE A 56 -6.57 -9.11 9.49
C ILE A 56 -6.60 -10.16 10.62
N PRO A 57 -7.43 -11.22 10.51
CA PRO A 57 -7.44 -12.31 11.49
C PRO A 57 -6.11 -13.10 11.51
N ASP A 58 -5.69 -13.54 12.69
CA ASP A 58 -4.45 -14.30 12.85
C ASP A 58 -4.48 -15.64 12.10
N GLU A 59 -5.67 -16.26 11.99
CA GLU A 59 -5.89 -17.51 11.28
C GLU A 59 -6.00 -17.37 9.75
N PHE A 60 -5.88 -16.16 9.20
CA PHE A 60 -6.05 -15.93 7.78
C PHE A 60 -4.95 -16.65 6.97
N PRO A 61 -5.28 -17.65 6.13
CA PRO A 61 -4.28 -18.57 5.59
C PRO A 61 -3.19 -17.92 4.72
N GLN A 62 -3.45 -16.73 4.17
CA GLN A 62 -2.52 -16.01 3.30
C GLN A 62 -1.82 -14.83 3.99
N ARG A 63 -2.01 -14.64 5.31
CA ARG A 63 -1.43 -13.51 6.05
C ARG A 63 0.08 -13.41 5.85
N ASP A 64 0.81 -14.49 6.10
CA ASP A 64 2.27 -14.51 5.98
C ASP A 64 2.75 -14.14 4.57
N PHE A 65 2.04 -14.62 3.54
CA PHE A 65 2.33 -14.30 2.15
C PHE A 65 2.07 -12.82 1.84
N ILE A 66 0.96 -12.26 2.32
CA ILE A 66 0.65 -10.84 2.12
C ILE A 66 1.68 -9.97 2.83
N ASP A 67 2.07 -10.34 4.05
CA ASP A 67 3.06 -9.62 4.85
C ASP A 67 4.45 -9.63 4.17
N GLU A 68 4.84 -10.76 3.54
CA GLU A 68 6.04 -10.85 2.72
C GLU A 68 5.99 -9.92 1.50
N VAL A 69 4.85 -9.86 0.80
CA VAL A 69 4.67 -8.96 -0.35
C VAL A 69 4.76 -7.49 0.08
N ILE A 70 4.15 -7.12 1.21
CA ILE A 70 4.26 -5.76 1.77
C ILE A 70 5.73 -5.43 2.07
N LEU A 71 6.47 -6.35 2.67
CA LEU A 71 7.89 -6.16 2.99
C LEU A 71 8.76 -6.01 1.74
N SER A 72 8.54 -6.84 0.72
CA SER A 72 9.22 -6.75 -0.58
C SER A 72 8.93 -5.41 -1.24
N ALA A 73 7.66 -4.99 -1.32
CA ALA A 73 7.28 -3.69 -1.89
C ALA A 73 7.95 -2.51 -1.17
N LYS A 74 8.01 -2.54 0.18
CA LYS A 74 8.71 -1.52 0.98
C LYS A 74 10.22 -1.50 0.71
N THR A 75 10.82 -2.66 0.50
CA THR A 75 12.27 -2.82 0.30
C THR A 75 12.69 -2.37 -1.09
N GLU A 76 11.95 -2.76 -2.13
CA GLU A 76 12.21 -2.36 -3.52
C GLU A 76 12.03 -0.84 -3.69
N ALA A 77 10.99 -0.25 -3.10
CA ALA A 77 10.79 1.20 -3.07
C ALA A 77 11.92 1.96 -2.34
N HIS A 78 12.65 1.30 -1.43
CA HIS A 78 13.82 1.88 -0.78
C HIS A 78 15.10 1.75 -1.63
N GLN A 79 15.26 0.63 -2.34
CA GLN A 79 16.40 0.40 -3.23
C GLN A 79 16.35 1.32 -4.46
N LEU A 80 15.20 1.41 -5.13
CA LEU A 80 14.99 2.31 -6.28
C LEU A 80 15.30 3.76 -5.92
N ARG A 81 14.92 4.20 -4.70
CA ARG A 81 15.22 5.55 -4.22
C ARG A 81 16.73 5.79 -4.05
N LYS A 82 17.47 4.80 -3.54
CA LYS A 82 18.92 4.91 -3.39
C LYS A 82 19.61 4.99 -4.75
N GLU A 83 19.15 4.21 -5.73
CA GLU A 83 19.70 4.21 -7.08
C GLU A 83 19.48 5.55 -7.78
N ILE A 84 18.26 6.11 -7.74
CA ILE A 84 17.97 7.45 -8.30
C ILE A 84 18.85 8.53 -7.64
N GLN A 85 19.02 8.49 -6.31
CA GLN A 85 19.88 9.45 -5.60
C GLN A 85 21.38 9.29 -5.87
N LEU A 86 21.82 8.13 -6.35
CA LEU A 86 23.19 7.88 -6.77
C LEU A 86 23.44 8.28 -8.23
N GLU A 87 22.41 8.24 -9.08
CA GLU A 87 22.49 8.69 -10.48
C GLU A 87 22.44 10.22 -10.63
N ASP A 88 21.84 10.92 -9.66
CA ASP A 88 21.73 12.40 -9.63
C ASP A 88 22.95 13.12 -9.01
N ASN A 89 24.05 12.41 -8.68
CA ASN A 89 25.24 12.96 -8.00
C ASN A 89 26.56 12.62 -8.70
#